data_AF-A0A936KY73-F1
#
_entry.id   AF-A0A936KY73-F1
#
_cell.length_a   1.000
_cell.length_b   1.000
_cell.length_c   1.000
_cell.angle_alpha   90.00
_cell.angle_beta   90.00
_cell.angle_gamma   90.00
#
_symmetry.space_group_name_H-M   'P 1'
#
loop_
_entity.id
_entity.type
_entity.pdbx_description
1 polymer ?
#
loop_
_entity_poly.entity_id
_entity_poly.type
_entity_poly.pdbx_seq_one_letter_code
_entity_poly.pdbx_strand_id
1 'polypeptide(L)'
;MIGSTGNGDEIVIDLNDNCKIKVLDHEDNFSEEFANSSIVKFAKGLILYQDFIDLILIENGEDALIDSKFSDNQINYLKQKMIDNDQDSMNSDCFWSQEIEILILNRDENK
;
A
#
# COMPACT_ATOMS: atom_id res chain seq x y z
N MET A 1 17.38 4.22 5.40
CA MET A 1 16.61 4.15 4.15
C MET A 1 16.83 2.81 3.48
N ILE A 2 15.75 2.18 3.00
CA ILE A 2 15.75 0.93 2.24
C ILE A 2 15.09 1.07 0.86
N GLY A 3 14.46 2.21 0.58
CA GLY A 3 13.83 2.54 -0.69
C GLY A 3 13.16 3.90 -0.62
N SER A 4 12.44 4.24 -1.68
CA SER A 4 11.56 5.40 -1.73
C SER A 4 10.25 5.03 -2.42
N THR A 5 9.21 5.79 -2.15
CA THR A 5 7.96 5.77 -2.92
C THR A 5 8.15 6.49 -4.26
N GLY A 6 7.12 6.48 -5.11
CA GLY A 6 7.13 7.14 -6.42
C GLY A 6 7.07 8.67 -6.38
N ASN A 7 6.62 9.25 -5.26
CA ASN A 7 6.53 10.70 -5.02
C ASN A 7 7.75 11.28 -4.28
N GLY A 8 8.68 10.44 -3.80
CA GLY A 8 9.93 10.89 -3.18
C GLY A 8 10.05 10.64 -1.68
N ASP A 9 9.02 10.08 -1.04
CA ASP A 9 9.04 9.74 0.39
C ASP A 9 10.00 8.58 0.67
N GLU A 10 10.72 8.65 1.78
CA GLU A 10 11.73 7.65 2.12
C GLU A 10 11.11 6.49 2.87
N ILE A 11 11.40 5.27 2.42
CA ILE A 11 11.04 4.05 3.14
C ILE A 11 12.21 3.69 4.06
N VAL A 12 11.97 3.65 5.36
CA VAL A 12 13.01 3.48 6.39
C VAL A 12 12.70 2.34 7.35
N ILE A 13 13.76 1.84 8.00
CA ILE A 13 13.64 0.92 9.13
C ILE A 13 13.91 1.75 10.39
N ASP A 14 12.94 1.80 11.30
CA ASP A 14 13.11 2.45 12.59
C ASP A 14 13.81 1.50 13.57
N LEU A 15 15.11 1.75 13.79
CA LEU A 15 15.93 0.96 14.71
C LEU A 15 15.56 1.18 16.20
N ASN A 16 14.83 2.25 16.51
CA ASN A 16 14.40 2.58 17.87
C ASN A 16 13.00 2.03 18.18
N ASP A 17 12.19 1.76 17.15
CA ASP A 17 10.87 1.13 17.28
C ASP A 17 10.85 -0.26 16.63
N ASN A 18 11.57 -1.20 17.25
CA ASN A 18 11.53 -2.63 16.94
C ASN A 18 11.74 -3.00 15.45
N CYS A 19 12.51 -2.19 14.70
CA CYS A 19 12.75 -2.39 13.26
C CYS A 19 11.45 -2.36 12.43
N LYS A 20 10.45 -1.59 12.86
CA LYS A 20 9.25 -1.32 12.04
C LYS A 20 9.63 -0.56 10.77
N ILE A 21 8.83 -0.74 9.73
CA ILE A 21 8.94 -0.04 8.48
C ILE A 21 8.05 1.20 8.53
N LYS A 22 8.66 2.35 8.21
CA LYS A 22 7.99 3.65 8.15
C LYS A 22 8.24 4.30 6.80
N VAL A 23 7.32 5.17 6.40
CA VAL A 23 7.49 6.10 5.28
C VAL A 23 7.66 7.50 5.87
N LEU A 24 8.64 8.26 5.37
CA LEU A 24 8.90 9.62 5.79
C LEU A 24 8.43 10.58 4.70
N ASP A 25 7.38 11.34 5.00
CA ASP A 25 6.79 12.32 4.08
C ASP A 25 7.76 13.49 3.87
N HIS A 26 8.31 13.60 2.66
CA HIS A 26 9.31 14.61 2.35
C HIS A 26 8.71 16.03 2.21
N GLU A 27 7.39 16.14 2.03
CA GLU A 27 6.67 17.42 1.94
C GLU A 27 6.19 17.90 3.32
N ASP A 28 6.00 17.00 4.29
CA ASP A 28 5.58 17.30 5.67
C ASP A 28 6.70 17.09 6.70
N ASN A 29 7.85 17.74 6.48
CA ASN A 29 8.97 17.78 7.43
C ASN A 29 9.40 16.39 7.95
N PHE A 30 9.36 15.37 7.07
CA PHE A 30 9.65 13.97 7.38
C PHE A 30 8.75 13.39 8.48
N SER A 31 7.46 13.76 8.46
CA SER A 31 6.47 13.11 9.31
C SER A 31 6.42 11.61 9.01
N GLU A 32 6.20 10.83 10.07
CA GLU A 32 6.37 9.38 10.02
C GLU A 32 5.02 8.70 9.84
N GLU A 33 4.92 7.90 8.79
CA GLU A 33 3.78 7.03 8.55
C GLU A 33 4.16 5.57 8.79
N PHE A 34 3.30 4.82 9.48
CA PHE A 34 3.51 3.38 9.66
C PHE A 34 3.20 2.62 8.37
N ALA A 35 4.10 1.74 7.95
CA ALA A 35 3.86 0.82 6.84
C ALA A 35 3.65 -0.62 7.32
N ASN A 36 4.64 -1.17 8.04
CA ASN A 36 4.59 -2.55 8.51
C ASN A 36 5.42 -2.77 9.78
N SER A 37 5.05 -3.79 10.55
CA SER A 37 5.70 -4.12 11.81
C SER A 37 7.08 -4.80 11.66
N SER A 38 7.45 -5.21 10.44
CA SER A 38 8.79 -5.74 10.13
C SER A 38 9.09 -5.74 8.63
N ILE A 39 10.37 -5.84 8.26
CA ILE A 39 10.81 -5.97 6.87
C ILE A 39 10.21 -7.18 6.14
N VAL A 40 10.01 -8.31 6.84
CA VAL A 40 9.44 -9.53 6.26
C VAL A 40 7.98 -9.30 5.88
N LYS A 41 7.22 -8.66 6.77
CA LYS A 41 5.82 -8.32 6.52
C LYS A 41 5.68 -7.27 5.43
N PHE A 42 6.57 -6.27 5.39
CA PHE A 42 6.63 -5.29 4.31
C PHE A 42 6.89 -5.93 2.95
N ALA A 43 7.91 -6.80 2.85
CA ALA A 43 8.20 -7.53 1.62
C ALA A 43 7.01 -8.38 1.16
N LYS A 44 6.29 -9.03 2.09
CA LYS A 44 5.07 -9.77 1.76
C LYS A 44 3.92 -8.84 1.35
N GLY A 45 3.79 -7.66 1.94
CA GLY A 45 2.81 -6.65 1.53
C GLY A 45 3.00 -6.21 0.08
N LEU A 46 4.26 -5.97 -0.34
CA LEU A 46 4.59 -5.67 -1.73
C LEU A 46 4.16 -6.78 -2.69
N ILE A 47 4.39 -8.04 -2.31
CA ILE A 47 3.96 -9.20 -3.11
C ILE A 47 2.44 -9.25 -3.21
N LEU A 48 1.72 -9.06 -2.10
CA LEU A 48 0.26 -9.05 -2.09
C LEU A 48 -0.33 -7.93 -2.96
N TYR A 49 0.32 -6.77 -2.98
CA TYR A 49 -0.07 -5.66 -3.84
C TYR A 49 0.17 -5.99 -5.33
N GLN A 50 1.32 -6.60 -5.65
CA GLN A 50 1.59 -7.08 -7.01
C GLN A 50 0.59 -8.16 -7.46
N ASP A 51 0.25 -9.12 -6.58
CA ASP A 51 -0.74 -10.15 -6.87
C ASP A 51 -2.12 -9.55 -7.17
N PHE A 52 -2.48 -8.44 -6.49
CA PHE A 52 -3.70 -7.68 -6.78
C PHE A 52 -3.63 -7.04 -8.18
N ILE A 53 -2.51 -6.42 -8.55
CA ILE A 53 -2.32 -5.86 -9.89
C ILE A 53 -2.46 -6.95 -10.95
N ASP A 54 -1.82 -8.11 -10.76
CA ASP A 54 -1.91 -9.21 -11.70
C ASP A 54 -3.35 -9.73 -11.83
N LEU A 55 -4.08 -9.84 -10.71
CA LEU A 55 -5.48 -10.24 -10.68
C LEU A 55 -6.36 -9.28 -11.51
N ILE A 56 -6.23 -7.96 -11.31
CA ILE A 56 -7.06 -6.99 -12.03
C ILE A 56 -6.75 -6.99 -13.53
N LEU A 57 -5.48 -7.16 -13.92
CA LEU A 57 -5.08 -7.19 -15.33
C LEU A 57 -5.63 -8.44 -16.03
N ILE A 58 -5.61 -9.59 -15.34
CA ILE A 58 -6.13 -10.85 -15.85
C ILE A 58 -7.66 -10.78 -16.05
N GLU A 59 -8.39 -10.24 -15.06
CA GLU A 59 -9.85 -10.27 -15.07
C GLU A 59 -10.48 -9.10 -15.85
N ASN A 60 -9.83 -7.93 -15.86
CA ASN A 60 -10.43 -6.69 -16.33
C ASN A 60 -9.71 -6.06 -17.55
N GLY A 61 -8.58 -6.65 -17.98
CA GLY A 61 -7.83 -6.24 -19.18
C GLY A 61 -6.52 -5.49 -18.88
N GLU A 62 -5.68 -5.34 -19.91
CA GLU A 62 -4.33 -4.76 -19.78
C GLU A 62 -4.32 -3.29 -19.30
N ASP A 63 -5.36 -2.53 -19.63
CA ASP A 63 -5.51 -1.14 -19.22
C ASP A 63 -6.25 -1.00 -17.88
N ALA A 64 -6.59 -2.11 -17.20
CA ALA A 64 -7.47 -2.08 -16.03
C ALA A 64 -6.93 -1.21 -14.89
N LEU A 65 -5.62 -1.22 -14.65
CA LEU A 65 -5.02 -0.38 -13.63
C LEU A 65 -5.09 1.12 -14.00
N ILE A 66 -4.83 1.45 -15.26
CA ILE A 66 -4.84 2.84 -15.77
C ILE A 66 -6.26 3.41 -15.77
N ASP A 67 -7.23 2.59 -16.16
CA ASP A 67 -8.65 2.95 -16.20
C ASP A 67 -9.34 2.81 -14.84
N SER A 68 -8.59 2.50 -13.77
CA SER A 68 -9.13 2.21 -12.43
C SER A 68 -10.24 1.15 -12.41
N LYS A 69 -10.19 0.17 -13.33
CA LYS A 69 -11.16 -0.92 -13.45
C LYS A 69 -10.84 -2.02 -12.45
N PHE A 70 -11.41 -1.93 -11.26
CA PHE A 70 -11.44 -3.01 -10.27
C PHE A 70 -12.70 -2.97 -9.43
N SER A 71 -13.16 -4.15 -9.02
CA SER A 71 -14.37 -4.32 -8.22
C SER A 71 -14.11 -4.12 -6.72
N ASP A 72 -15.18 -3.84 -5.97
CA ASP A 72 -15.12 -3.81 -4.50
C ASP A 72 -14.68 -5.17 -3.91
N ASN A 73 -15.00 -6.28 -4.58
CA ASN A 73 -14.54 -7.60 -4.15
C ASN A 73 -13.02 -7.75 -4.27
N GLN A 74 -12.43 -7.28 -5.37
CA GLN A 74 -10.99 -7.34 -5.59
C GLN A 74 -10.24 -6.45 -4.58
N ILE A 75 -10.72 -5.24 -4.30
CA ILE A 75 -10.08 -4.36 -3.31
C ILE A 75 -10.26 -4.86 -1.87
N ASN A 76 -11.44 -5.39 -1.53
CA ASN A 76 -11.66 -5.98 -0.20
C ASN A 76 -10.82 -7.24 0.01
N TYR A 77 -10.57 -8.01 -1.04
CA TYR A 77 -9.66 -9.14 -0.99
C TYR A 77 -8.22 -8.70 -0.66
N LEU A 78 -7.71 -7.67 -1.34
CA LEU A 78 -6.40 -7.08 -1.02
C LEU A 78 -6.34 -6.59 0.43
N LYS A 79 -7.32 -5.80 0.88
CA LYS A 79 -7.40 -5.29 2.26
C LYS A 79 -7.31 -6.44 3.28
N GLN A 80 -8.08 -7.51 3.08
CA GLN A 80 -8.04 -8.66 3.98
C GLN A 80 -6.68 -9.35 3.98
N LYS A 81 -6.04 -9.53 2.81
CA LYS A 81 -4.71 -10.12 2.73
C LYS A 81 -3.63 -9.28 3.44
N MET A 82 -3.74 -7.96 3.35
CA MET A 82 -2.86 -7.04 4.08
C MET A 82 -3.04 -7.20 5.60
N ILE A 83 -4.29 -7.21 6.10
CA ILE A 83 -4.61 -7.44 7.52
C ILE A 83 -4.07 -8.80 8.01
N ASP A 84 -4.29 -9.86 7.23
CA ASP A 84 -3.81 -11.22 7.57
C ASP A 84 -2.27 -11.31 7.63
N ASN A 85 -1.58 -10.50 6.81
CA ASN A 85 -0.13 -10.40 6.81
C ASN A 85 0.38 -9.57 8.00
N ASP A 86 -0.26 -8.44 8.24
CA ASP A 86 0.09 -7.49 9.28
C ASP A 86 -1.13 -6.68 9.72
N GLN A 87 -1.68 -7.03 10.89
CA GLN A 87 -2.95 -6.46 11.36
C GLN A 87 -2.94 -4.93 11.40
N ASP A 88 -1.82 -4.31 11.78
CA ASP A 88 -1.72 -2.87 11.92
C ASP A 88 -1.55 -2.13 10.58
N SER A 89 -1.25 -2.83 9.48
CA SER A 89 -0.95 -2.18 8.19
C SER A 89 -2.17 -1.54 7.53
N MET A 90 -3.37 -1.85 8.02
CA MET A 90 -4.64 -1.29 7.54
C MET A 90 -5.35 -0.44 8.61
N ASN A 91 -4.65 -0.06 9.69
CA ASN A 91 -5.15 0.98 10.58
C ASN A 91 -5.28 2.31 9.81
N SER A 92 -6.08 3.24 10.34
CA SER A 92 -6.21 4.57 9.73
C SER A 92 -4.86 5.28 9.69
N ASP A 93 -4.65 6.10 8.66
CA ASP A 93 -3.46 6.95 8.50
C ASP A 93 -2.14 6.16 8.45
N CYS A 94 -2.20 4.92 7.96
CA CYS A 94 -1.04 4.09 7.65
C CYS A 94 -0.85 3.99 6.14
N PHE A 95 0.39 3.74 5.72
CA PHE A 95 0.81 3.84 4.31
C PHE A 95 -0.11 3.07 3.37
N TRP A 96 -0.36 1.79 3.67
CA TRP A 96 -1.22 0.96 2.82
C TRP A 96 -2.69 1.37 2.84
N SER A 97 -3.17 1.93 3.95
CA SER A 97 -4.55 2.42 4.03
C SER A 97 -4.75 3.63 3.11
N GLN A 98 -3.77 4.54 3.06
CA GLN A 98 -3.77 5.70 2.18
C GLN A 98 -3.64 5.30 0.71
N GLU A 99 -2.68 4.42 0.39
CA GLU A 99 -2.50 3.92 -0.99
C GLU A 99 -3.79 3.27 -1.54
N ILE A 100 -4.48 2.48 -0.72
CA ILE A 100 -5.75 1.86 -1.13
C ILE A 100 -6.88 2.89 -1.22
N GLU A 101 -6.90 3.90 -0.36
CA GLU A 101 -7.87 4.99 -0.44
C GLU A 101 -7.69 5.79 -1.75
N ILE A 102 -6.46 6.11 -2.12
CA ILE A 102 -6.12 6.79 -3.39
C ILE A 102 -6.62 5.97 -4.59
N LEU A 103 -6.41 4.65 -4.60
CA LEU A 103 -6.96 3.79 -5.66
C LEU A 103 -8.49 3.92 -5.76
N ILE A 104 -9.19 3.84 -4.63
CA ILE A 104 -10.66 3.92 -4.57
C ILE A 104 -11.15 5.29 -5.05
N LEU A 105 -10.51 6.38 -4.60
CA LEU A 105 -10.81 7.73 -5.02
C LEU A 105 -10.64 7.89 -6.53
N ASN A 106 -9.50 7.47 -7.09
CA ASN A 106 -9.24 7.53 -8.53
C ASN A 106 -10.28 6.75 -9.34
N ARG A 107 -10.76 5.62 -8.83
CA ARG A 107 -11.85 4.87 -9.47
C ARG A 107 -13.17 5.62 -9.42
N ASP A 108 -13.50 6.22 -8.30
CA ASP A 108 -14.79 6.87 -8.09
C ASP A 108 -14.87 8.24 -8.79
N GLU A 109 -13.75 8.93 -9.01
CA GLU A 109 -13.65 10.13 -9.86
C GLU A 109 -13.77 9.83 -11.36
N ASN A 110 -13.39 8.62 -11.79
CA ASN A 110 -13.45 8.17 -13.20
C ASN A 110 -14.83 7.61 -13.62
N LYS A 111 -15.85 7.66 -12.74
CA LYS A 111 -17.23 7.21 -13.02
C LYS A 111 -18.11 8.33 -13.58
#